data_AF-A0A6B2LX55-F1
#
_entry.id   AF-A0A6B2LX55-F1
#
_cell.length_a   1.000
_cell.length_b   1.000
_cell.length_c   1.000
_cell.angle_alpha   90.00
_cell.angle_beta   90.00
_cell.angle_gamma   90.00
#
_symmetry.space_group_name_H-M   'P 1'
#
loop_
_entity.id
_entity.type
_entity.pdbx_description
1 polymer ?
#
loop_
_entity_poly.entity_id
_entity_poly.type
_entity_poly.pdbx_seq_one_letter_code
_entity_poly.pdbx_strand_id
1 'polypeptide(L)'
;MEENEFYAIETFGSTGKGYVVEDMECSHYMKDGEVGFVNLRTPQAKQLLGYINKTYSTLAFCRRWLDDDGQTRHIAALRQL
;
A
#
# COMPACT_ATOMS: atom_id res chain seq x y z
N MET A 1 14.58 -11.65 -18.49
CA MET A 1 15.75 -12.14 -17.75
C MET A 1 16.96 -11.69 -18.51
N GLU A 2 17.43 -10.52 -18.13
CA GLU A 2 18.55 -9.78 -18.69
C GLU A 2 19.58 -9.54 -17.58
N GLU A 3 20.81 -9.21 -17.97
CA GLU A 3 21.88 -8.87 -17.04
C GLU A 3 21.46 -7.69 -16.14
N ASN A 4 21.73 -7.78 -14.83
CA ASN A 4 21.41 -6.77 -13.81
C ASN A 4 19.92 -6.58 -13.45
N GLU A 5 19.01 -7.42 -13.97
CA GLU A 5 17.64 -7.46 -13.46
C GLU A 5 17.55 -8.19 -12.11
N PHE A 6 16.67 -7.70 -11.23
CA PHE A 6 16.36 -8.34 -9.96
C PHE A 6 14.97 -8.96 -10.02
N TYR A 7 14.86 -10.22 -9.59
CA TYR A 7 13.61 -10.97 -9.62
C TYR A 7 13.25 -11.48 -8.22
N ALA A 8 11.98 -11.33 -7.86
CA ALA A 8 11.37 -12.15 -6.81
C ALA A 8 10.90 -13.47 -7.45
N ILE A 9 11.52 -14.59 -7.07
CA ILE A 9 11.12 -15.92 -7.55
C ILE A 9 10.31 -16.60 -6.45
N GLU A 10 9.00 -16.70 -6.66
CA GLU A 10 8.05 -17.23 -5.70
C GLU A 10 7.12 -18.28 -6.32
N THR A 11 6.87 -19.36 -5.58
CA THR A 11 5.99 -20.46 -6.01
C THR A 11 4.89 -20.69 -4.99
N PHE A 12 3.67 -20.87 -5.44
CA PHE A 12 2.50 -21.12 -4.59
C PHE A 12 1.86 -22.47 -4.94
N GLY A 13 2.01 -23.44 -4.05
CA GLY A 13 1.32 -24.73 -4.15
C GLY A 13 -0.10 -24.65 -3.58
N SER A 14 -1.06 -25.31 -4.22
CA SER A 14 -2.46 -25.37 -3.75
C SER A 14 -3.02 -26.78 -3.84
N THR A 15 -3.81 -27.18 -2.85
CA THR A 15 -4.68 -28.37 -2.91
C THR A 15 -6.11 -28.03 -3.34
N GLY A 16 -6.39 -26.74 -3.62
CA GLY A 16 -7.67 -26.23 -4.08
C GLY A 16 -7.75 -26.16 -5.61
N LYS A 17 -8.43 -25.13 -6.13
CA LYS A 17 -8.61 -24.93 -7.57
C LYS A 17 -7.42 -24.26 -8.29
N GLY A 18 -6.37 -23.88 -7.56
CA GLY A 18 -5.17 -23.27 -8.15
C GLY A 18 -5.36 -21.85 -8.71
N TYR A 19 -6.35 -21.10 -8.22
CA TYR A 19 -6.51 -19.67 -8.49
C TYR A 19 -6.81 -18.90 -7.20
N VAL A 20 -6.51 -17.61 -7.21
CA VAL A 20 -6.79 -16.70 -6.09
C VAL A 20 -8.05 -15.88 -6.35
N VAL A 21 -8.77 -15.56 -5.28
CA VAL A 21 -9.85 -14.58 -5.26
C VAL A 21 -9.54 -13.64 -4.11
N GLU A 22 -9.67 -12.34 -4.32
CA GLU A 22 -9.57 -11.37 -3.22
C GLU A 22 -10.64 -11.67 -2.18
N ASP A 23 -10.23 -11.78 -0.92
CA ASP A 23 -11.12 -12.10 0.20
C ASP A 23 -10.66 -11.37 1.47
N MET A 24 -11.58 -11.25 2.44
CA MET A 24 -11.40 -10.58 3.73
C MET A 24 -11.08 -9.08 3.63
N GLU A 25 -10.70 -8.47 4.76
CA GLU A 25 -10.36 -7.05 4.82
C GLU A 25 -8.94 -6.77 4.32
N CYS A 26 -8.79 -5.75 3.47
CA CYS A 26 -7.49 -5.27 3.03
C CYS A 26 -6.64 -4.73 4.21
N SER A 27 -5.36 -5.08 4.18
CA SER A 27 -4.38 -4.68 5.20
C SER A 27 -3.11 -4.07 4.60
N HIS A 28 -2.80 -4.37 3.33
CA HIS A 28 -1.58 -3.96 2.65
C HIS A 28 -1.90 -2.89 1.62
N TYR A 29 -1.10 -1.82 1.62
CA TYR A 29 -1.26 -0.66 0.76
C TYR A 29 0.10 -0.27 0.20
N MET A 30 0.12 0.34 -0.98
CA MET A 30 1.34 0.86 -1.58
C MET A 30 0.98 2.09 -2.41
N LYS A 31 1.86 3.09 -2.41
CA LYS A 31 1.71 4.24 -3.29
C LYS A 31 2.13 3.83 -4.71
N ASP A 32 1.30 4.16 -5.69
CA ASP A 32 1.69 4.05 -7.09
C ASP A 32 2.87 5.00 -7.39
N GLY A 33 3.98 4.41 -7.83
CA GLY A 33 5.22 5.14 -8.13
C GLY A 33 5.17 5.95 -9.42
N GLU A 34 4.21 5.69 -10.30
CA GLU A 34 4.02 6.42 -11.56
C GLU A 34 3.10 7.63 -11.40
N VAL A 35 2.35 7.69 -10.30
CA VAL A 35 1.43 8.80 -10.01
C VAL A 35 2.19 10.00 -9.44
N GLY A 36 2.09 11.12 -10.16
CA GLY A 36 2.62 12.41 -9.76
C GLY A 36 1.78 13.14 -8.69
N PHE A 37 1.79 14.46 -8.72
CA PHE A 37 1.04 15.28 -7.76
C PHE A 37 -0.48 15.16 -7.99
N VAL A 38 -1.22 14.88 -6.91
CA VAL A 38 -2.68 14.87 -6.89
C VAL A 38 -3.20 15.92 -5.91
N ASN A 39 -4.11 16.79 -6.36
CA ASN A 39 -4.71 17.81 -5.51
C ASN A 39 -5.83 17.24 -4.64
N LEU A 40 -5.48 16.81 -3.43
CA LEU A 40 -6.45 16.33 -2.44
C LEU A 40 -7.27 17.48 -1.86
N ARG A 41 -8.54 17.23 -1.52
CA ARG A 41 -9.42 18.25 -0.92
C ARG A 41 -9.45 18.19 0.60
N THR A 42 -9.34 17.02 1.19
CA THR A 42 -9.46 16.86 2.64
C THR A 42 -8.11 17.07 3.34
N PRO A 43 -8.08 17.82 4.46
CA PRO A 43 -6.85 18.00 5.24
C PRO A 43 -6.26 16.67 5.76
N GLN A 44 -7.12 15.72 6.14
CA GLN A 44 -6.72 14.41 6.64
C GLN A 44 -6.01 13.56 5.59
N ALA A 45 -6.54 13.50 4.36
CA ALA A 45 -5.86 12.77 3.28
C ALA A 45 -4.53 13.43 2.90
N LYS A 46 -4.45 14.78 2.92
CA LYS A 46 -3.18 15.49 2.71
C LYS A 46 -2.14 15.14 3.77
N GLN A 47 -2.53 15.16 5.04
CA GLN A 47 -1.64 14.83 6.15
C GLN A 47 -1.16 13.37 6.05
N LEU A 48 -2.08 12.44 5.79
CA LEU A 48 -1.77 11.03 5.67
C LEU A 48 -0.87 10.74 4.46
N LEU A 49 -1.15 11.32 3.29
CA LEU A 49 -0.28 11.20 2.12
C LEU A 49 1.10 11.82 2.38
N GLY A 50 1.17 12.94 3.10
CA GLY A 50 2.43 13.53 3.55
C GLY A 50 3.23 12.58 4.45
N TYR A 51 2.56 11.90 5.38
CA TYR A 51 3.16 10.86 6.22
C TYR A 51 3.67 9.68 5.39
N ILE A 52 2.83 9.12 4.52
CA ILE A 52 3.18 7.99 3.63
C ILE A 52 4.39 8.35 2.76
N ASN A 53 4.41 9.52 2.13
CA ASN A 53 5.53 9.97 1.31
C ASN A 53 6.84 10.08 2.10
N LYS A 54 6.77 10.54 3.35
CA LYS A 54 7.94 10.71 4.21
C LYS A 54 8.47 9.37 4.73
N THR A 55 7.58 8.46 5.12
CA THR A 55 7.95 7.22 5.84
C THR A 55 8.14 6.04 4.91
N TYR A 56 7.28 5.86 3.91
CA TYR A 56 7.25 4.68 3.04
C TYR A 56 7.61 5.01 1.59
N SER A 57 7.35 6.25 1.14
CA SER A 57 7.47 6.66 -0.26
C SER A 57 6.67 5.72 -1.17
N THR A 58 7.34 4.88 -1.98
CA THR A 58 6.73 3.89 -2.88
C THR A 58 6.80 2.46 -2.34
N LEU A 59 7.35 2.26 -1.14
CA LEU A 59 7.34 0.95 -0.49
C LEU A 59 5.96 0.64 0.07
N ALA A 60 5.60 -0.65 0.10
CA ALA A 60 4.36 -1.10 0.71
C ALA A 60 4.35 -0.89 2.23
N PHE A 61 3.17 -0.66 2.78
CA PHE A 61 2.91 -0.48 4.21
C PHE A 61 1.58 -1.12 4.61
N CYS A 62 1.25 -1.10 5.91
CA CYS A 62 0.02 -1.68 6.43
C CYS A 62 -0.68 -0.79 7.47
N ARG A 63 -1.97 -1.04 7.72
CA ARG A 63 -2.76 -0.29 8.73
C ARG A 63 -2.12 -0.30 10.12
N ARG A 64 -1.54 -1.44 10.53
CA ARG A 64 -0.90 -1.57 11.85
C ARG A 64 0.24 -0.58 12.03
N TRP A 65 1.09 -0.38 11.01
CA TRP A 65 2.19 0.58 11.11
C TRP A 65 1.70 2.02 11.22
N LEU A 66 0.60 2.36 10.54
CA LEU A 66 -0.05 3.66 10.71
C LEU A 66 -0.55 3.84 12.14
N ASP A 67 -1.19 2.82 12.72
CA ASP A 67 -1.67 2.87 14.10
C ASP A 67 -0.51 2.97 15.12
N ASP A 68 0.55 2.18 14.93
CA ASP A 68 1.76 2.18 15.78
C ASP A 68 2.45 3.56 15.78
N ASP A 69 2.43 4.25 14.64
CA ASP A 69 2.99 5.60 14.46
C ASP A 69 1.99 6.73 14.83
N GLY A 70 0.84 6.38 15.42
CA GLY A 70 -0.15 7.34 15.91
C GLY A 70 -1.02 7.99 14.83
N GLN A 71 -1.01 7.49 13.59
CA GLN A 71 -1.92 7.91 12.52
C GLN A 71 -3.33 7.33 12.77
N THR A 72 -4.04 7.85 13.77
CA THR A 72 -5.37 7.33 14.13
C THR A 72 -6.46 7.76 13.14
N ARG A 73 -7.57 7.00 13.07
CA ARG A 73 -8.75 7.29 12.22
C ARG A 73 -8.42 7.44 10.73
N HIS A 74 -7.36 6.77 10.26
CA HIS A 74 -6.83 6.91 8.91
C HIS A 74 -7.66 6.20 7.83
N ILE A 75 -8.63 5.34 8.17
CA ILE A 75 -9.38 4.50 7.21
C ILE A 75 -10.10 5.32 6.14
N ALA A 76 -10.79 6.40 6.52
CA ALA A 76 -11.50 7.25 5.56
C ALA A 76 -10.54 8.00 4.63
N ALA A 77 -9.38 8.42 5.17
CA ALA A 77 -8.33 9.05 4.39
C ALA A 77 -7.67 8.05 3.42
N LEU A 78 -7.37 6.83 3.86
CA LEU A 78 -6.84 5.77 2.99
C LEU A 78 -7.78 5.45 1.81
N ARG A 79 -9.09 5.47 2.01
CA ARG A 79 -10.07 5.25 0.92
C ARG A 79 -10.10 6.37 -0.12
N GLN A 80 -9.58 7.55 0.22
CA GLN A 80 -9.55 8.71 -0.66
C GLN A 80 -8.23 8.82 -1.45
N LEU A 81 -7.16 8.23 -0.92
CA LEU A 81 -5.85 8.14 -1.58
C LEU A 81 -5.89 7.06 -2.66
#